data_AF-A0A0S8ANB0-F1
#
_entry.id   AF-A0A0S8ANB0-F1
#
_cell.length_a   1.000
_cell.length_b   1.000
_cell.length_c   1.000
_cell.angle_alpha   90.00
_cell.angle_beta   90.00
_cell.angle_gamma   90.00
#
_symmetry.space_group_name_H-M   'P 1'
#
loop_
_entity.id
_entity.type
_entity.pdbx_description
1 polymer ?
#
loop_
_entity_poly.entity_id
_entity_poly.type
_entity_poly.pdbx_seq_one_letter_code
_entity_poly.pdbx_strand_id
1 'polypeptide(L)'
;MHDKRKIRTAILVLGVLFFVPLHNASAEDAPAIIELDALGNIYEPVVFDHDMHMYLTSCATCHHHIIGLAAEDEKCLRCHKESSTADDLTCAGCHAVYPGNAEKVRASKEKEMFHIDPPGLKRAYHLKCLGCHKEMDLPSGCEDCHPKRDAAGKVANVAN
;
A
#
# COMPACT_ATOMS: atom_id res chain seq x y z
N MET A 1 32.72 -54.48 -5.23
CA MET A 1 31.69 -54.22 -6.27
C MET A 1 30.59 -53.38 -5.65
N HIS A 2 30.65 -52.04 -5.81
CA HIS A 2 29.64 -51.13 -5.26
C HIS A 2 28.37 -51.19 -6.12
N ASP A 3 27.24 -51.48 -5.50
CA ASP A 3 25.94 -51.70 -6.13
C ASP A 3 25.41 -50.40 -6.74
N LYS A 4 25.74 -50.17 -8.02
CA LYS A 4 25.37 -48.98 -8.81
C LYS A 4 23.84 -48.78 -8.94
N ARG A 5 23.03 -49.76 -8.52
CA ARG A 5 21.55 -49.66 -8.53
C ARG A 5 21.01 -48.78 -7.41
N LYS A 6 21.66 -48.73 -6.24
CA LYS A 6 21.25 -47.84 -5.12
C LYS A 6 21.58 -46.37 -5.36
N ILE A 7 22.59 -46.10 -6.19
CA ILE A 7 23.03 -44.73 -6.54
C ILE A 7 22.07 -44.10 -7.56
N ARG A 8 21.44 -44.90 -8.44
CA ARG A 8 20.52 -44.38 -9.47
C ARG A 8 19.17 -43.95 -8.90
N THR A 9 18.68 -44.60 -7.85
CA THR A 9 17.42 -44.22 -7.19
C THR A 9 17.56 -43.03 -6.23
N ALA A 10 18.78 -42.73 -5.75
CA ALA A 10 19.03 -41.57 -4.90
C ALA A 10 19.04 -40.23 -5.67
N ILE A 11 19.27 -40.25 -6.98
CA ILE A 11 19.34 -39.03 -7.81
C ILE A 11 17.95 -38.60 -8.30
N LEU A 12 16.98 -39.51 -8.39
CA LEU A 12 15.63 -39.19 -8.88
C LEU A 12 14.70 -38.53 -7.85
N VAL A 13 15.04 -38.56 -6.56
CA VAL A 13 14.21 -37.95 -5.49
C VAL A 13 14.68 -36.55 -5.10
N LEU A 14 15.92 -36.15 -5.47
CA LEU A 14 16.46 -34.83 -5.16
C LEU A 14 16.06 -33.73 -6.17
N GLY A 15 15.51 -34.11 -7.33
CA GLY A 15 15.20 -33.17 -8.42
C GLY A 15 13.79 -32.55 -8.40
N VAL A 16 12.92 -32.91 -7.45
CA VAL A 16 11.48 -32.55 -7.49
C VAL A 16 11.08 -31.51 -6.43
N LEU A 17 12.00 -31.10 -5.55
CA LEU A 17 11.60 -30.38 -4.32
C LEU A 17 11.82 -28.87 -4.27
N PHE A 18 12.20 -28.18 -5.36
CA PHE A 18 12.35 -26.71 -5.29
C PHE A 18 12.11 -25.99 -6.64
N PHE A 19 11.04 -26.34 -7.36
CA PHE A 19 10.40 -25.35 -8.24
C PHE A 19 9.44 -24.55 -7.34
N VAL A 20 10.00 -23.67 -6.51
CA VAL A 20 9.21 -22.57 -5.95
C VAL A 20 9.04 -21.61 -7.12
N PRO A 21 7.83 -21.44 -7.68
CA PRO A 21 7.61 -20.37 -8.63
C PRO A 21 8.01 -19.07 -7.93
N LEU A 22 9.00 -18.37 -8.49
CA LEU A 22 9.21 -16.96 -8.19
C LEU A 22 7.91 -16.27 -8.61
N HIS A 23 7.04 -16.01 -7.65
CA HIS A 23 5.94 -15.11 -7.84
C HIS A 23 6.56 -13.71 -7.87
N ASN A 24 6.87 -13.24 -9.08
CA ASN A 24 7.01 -11.82 -9.29
C ASN A 24 5.59 -11.27 -9.13
N ALA A 25 5.28 -10.67 -7.97
CA ALA A 25 4.07 -9.90 -7.81
C ALA A 25 4.14 -8.77 -8.83
N SER A 26 3.45 -8.94 -9.94
CA SER A 26 3.40 -7.97 -11.01
C SER A 26 2.21 -7.03 -10.76
N ALA A 27 2.21 -5.85 -11.36
CA ALA A 27 1.12 -4.88 -11.22
C ALA A 27 -0.24 -5.48 -11.64
N GLU A 28 -0.23 -6.55 -12.44
CA GLU A 28 -1.39 -7.34 -12.87
C GLU A 28 -2.05 -8.19 -11.78
N ASP A 29 -1.40 -8.38 -10.62
CA ASP A 29 -1.96 -9.14 -9.48
C ASP A 29 -2.70 -8.25 -8.45
N ALA A 30 -2.73 -6.94 -8.64
CA ALA A 30 -3.40 -6.03 -7.71
C ALA A 30 -4.93 -6.19 -7.80
N PRO A 31 -5.64 -6.21 -6.66
CA PRO A 31 -7.09 -6.34 -6.66
C PRO A 31 -7.76 -5.16 -7.37
N ALA A 32 -8.79 -5.45 -8.17
CA ALA A 32 -9.52 -4.42 -8.92
C ALA A 32 -10.27 -3.45 -8.00
N ILE A 33 -10.79 -3.95 -6.87
CA ILE A 33 -11.46 -3.15 -5.83
C ILE A 33 -10.70 -3.31 -4.52
N ILE A 34 -10.44 -2.20 -3.84
CA ILE A 34 -9.75 -2.14 -2.54
C ILE A 34 -10.67 -1.46 -1.53
N GLU A 35 -10.87 -2.06 -0.37
CA GLU A 35 -11.52 -1.39 0.75
C GLU A 35 -10.48 -0.69 1.63
N LEU A 36 -10.64 0.62 1.81
CA LEU A 36 -9.80 1.41 2.71
C LEU A 36 -10.53 1.56 4.06
N ASP A 37 -10.30 0.62 4.96
CA ASP A 37 -11.02 0.45 6.23
C ASP A 37 -10.18 0.79 7.47
N ALA A 38 -8.91 1.17 7.28
CA ALA A 38 -7.99 1.53 8.36
C ALA A 38 -8.47 2.73 9.23
N LEU A 39 -9.50 3.45 8.77
CA LEU A 39 -10.17 4.55 9.44
C LEU A 39 -11.69 4.32 9.31
N GLY A 40 -12.47 4.36 10.40
CA GLY A 40 -13.88 3.93 10.29
C GLY A 40 -14.85 4.40 11.38
N ASN A 41 -14.58 5.53 12.04
CA ASN A 41 -15.38 5.95 13.20
C ASN A 41 -16.66 6.74 12.87
N ILE A 42 -16.65 7.58 11.82
CA ILE A 42 -17.76 8.50 11.47
C ILE A 42 -18.34 8.18 10.08
N TYR A 43 -17.53 7.55 9.23
CA TYR A 43 -17.88 7.17 7.87
C TYR A 43 -17.59 5.67 7.68
N GLU A 44 -18.23 5.07 6.69
CA GLU A 44 -17.93 3.72 6.22
C GLU A 44 -16.56 3.66 5.53
N PRO A 45 -15.98 2.46 5.34
CA PRO A 45 -14.80 2.30 4.50
C PRO A 45 -15.02 2.87 3.09
N VAL A 46 -13.95 3.37 2.48
CA VAL A 46 -13.96 3.76 1.06
C VAL A 46 -13.83 2.50 0.23
N VAL A 47 -14.79 2.24 -0.66
CA VAL A 47 -14.65 1.23 -1.72
C VAL A 47 -13.94 1.90 -2.90
N PHE A 48 -12.65 1.61 -3.06
CA PHE A 48 -11.80 2.20 -4.07
C PHE A 48 -11.68 1.30 -5.29
N ASP A 49 -12.13 1.79 -6.44
CA ASP A 49 -11.99 1.10 -7.73
C ASP A 49 -10.57 1.31 -8.28
N HIS A 50 -9.64 0.46 -7.87
CA HIS A 50 -8.24 0.52 -8.25
C HIS A 50 -8.04 0.31 -9.75
N ASP A 51 -8.74 -0.65 -10.36
CA ASP A 51 -8.63 -0.94 -11.79
C ASP A 51 -9.07 0.26 -12.63
N MET A 52 -10.23 0.86 -12.31
CA MET A 52 -10.69 2.06 -13.02
C MET A 52 -9.69 3.22 -12.92
N HIS A 53 -9.14 3.48 -11.73
CA HIS A 53 -8.16 4.55 -11.55
C HIS A 53 -6.86 4.27 -12.32
N MET A 54 -6.51 3.00 -12.55
CA MET A 54 -5.31 2.63 -13.30
C MET A 54 -5.40 2.92 -14.80
N TYR A 55 -6.60 3.09 -15.35
CA TYR A 55 -6.78 3.60 -16.72
C TYR A 55 -6.58 5.13 -16.81
N LEU A 56 -6.64 5.85 -15.68
CA LEU A 56 -6.57 7.30 -15.64
C LEU A 56 -5.21 7.83 -15.18
N THR A 57 -4.44 7.04 -14.42
CA THR A 57 -3.20 7.51 -13.80
C THR A 57 -2.14 6.40 -13.69
N SER A 58 -0.91 6.78 -13.34
CA SER A 58 0.21 5.85 -13.15
C SER A 58 0.25 5.25 -11.74
N CYS A 59 0.90 4.10 -11.57
CA CYS A 59 1.02 3.45 -10.27
C CYS A 59 1.78 4.33 -9.26
N ALA A 60 2.80 5.06 -9.75
CA ALA A 60 3.60 6.00 -8.96
C ALA A 60 2.80 7.22 -8.47
N THR A 61 1.66 7.52 -9.11
CA THR A 61 0.78 8.59 -8.65
C THR A 61 0.30 8.29 -7.22
N CYS A 62 -0.18 7.08 -6.97
CA CYS A 62 -0.67 6.69 -5.64
C CYS A 62 0.46 6.17 -4.75
N HIS A 63 1.32 5.31 -5.28
CA HIS A 63 2.50 4.76 -4.59
C HIS A 63 3.74 5.62 -4.85
N HIS A 64 3.65 6.91 -4.51
CA HIS A 64 4.80 7.79 -4.62
C HIS A 64 5.89 7.31 -3.65
N HIS A 65 7.06 6.97 -4.18
CA HIS A 65 8.26 6.46 -3.48
C HIS A 65 8.36 4.95 -3.21
N ILE A 66 7.54 4.06 -3.80
CA ILE A 66 7.49 2.69 -3.25
C ILE A 66 7.41 1.54 -4.27
N ILE A 67 7.03 1.75 -5.53
CA ILE A 67 6.89 0.60 -6.43
C ILE A 67 8.26 0.18 -6.96
N GLY A 68 8.83 -0.86 -6.36
CA GLY A 68 9.78 -1.78 -7.03
C GLY A 68 11.06 -1.16 -7.60
N LEU A 69 11.25 0.14 -7.41
CA LEU A 69 12.30 0.95 -8.01
C LEU A 69 12.88 1.84 -6.92
N ALA A 70 14.21 1.89 -6.86
CA ALA A 70 14.91 2.81 -5.99
C ALA A 70 14.50 4.25 -6.32
N ALA A 71 14.51 5.13 -5.31
CA ALA A 71 14.25 6.55 -5.53
C ALA A 71 15.18 7.08 -6.64
N GLU A 72 14.64 7.72 -7.67
CA GLU A 72 15.46 8.29 -8.76
C GLU A 72 15.78 9.77 -8.53
N ASP A 73 15.03 10.44 -7.65
CA ASP A 73 15.27 11.83 -7.29
C ASP A 73 16.60 11.95 -6.54
N GLU A 74 17.54 12.71 -7.09
CA GLU A 74 18.87 12.95 -6.52
C GLU A 74 18.80 13.45 -5.06
N LYS A 75 17.77 14.22 -4.69
CA LYS A 75 17.59 14.73 -3.33
C LYS A 75 17.25 13.60 -2.36
N CYS A 76 16.45 12.62 -2.78
CA CYS A 76 16.07 11.46 -1.98
C CYS A 76 17.23 10.44 -1.91
N LEU A 77 17.93 10.23 -3.02
CA LEU A 77 19.08 9.35 -3.13
C LEU A 77 20.23 9.72 -2.18
N ARG A 78 20.35 10.99 -1.78
CA ARG A 78 21.33 11.42 -0.77
C ARG A 78 21.26 10.62 0.53
N CYS A 79 20.06 10.19 0.93
CA CYS A 79 19.84 9.39 2.14
C CYS A 79 19.39 7.96 1.83
N HIS A 80 18.69 7.73 0.72
CA HIS A 80 18.05 6.45 0.36
C HIS A 80 18.81 5.63 -0.69
N LYS A 81 20.10 5.93 -0.94
CA LYS A 81 20.91 5.27 -1.98
C LYS A 81 20.93 3.74 -1.91
N GLU A 82 20.86 3.19 -0.69
CA GLU A 82 20.93 1.74 -0.43
C GLU A 82 19.62 1.18 0.14
N SER A 83 18.54 1.96 0.11
CA SER A 83 17.24 1.48 0.57
C SER A 83 16.67 0.44 -0.39
N SER A 84 16.10 -0.63 0.16
CA SER A 84 15.30 -1.57 -0.61
C SER A 84 13.92 -0.97 -0.89
N THR A 85 13.27 -1.48 -1.92
CA THR A 85 11.85 -1.24 -2.19
C THR A 85 11.03 -1.68 -0.98
N ALA A 86 9.97 -0.95 -0.61
CA ALA A 86 9.18 -1.36 0.55
C ALA A 86 8.27 -2.54 0.20
N ASP A 87 8.22 -3.52 1.10
CA ASP A 87 7.38 -4.71 0.96
C ASP A 87 5.89 -4.42 1.25
N ASP A 88 5.61 -3.36 2.02
CA ASP A 88 4.26 -2.87 2.30
C ASP A 88 4.01 -1.59 1.51
N LEU A 89 3.12 -1.70 0.53
CA LEU A 89 2.72 -0.60 -0.36
C LEU A 89 1.50 0.16 0.17
N THR A 90 0.96 -0.22 1.32
CA THR A 90 -0.19 0.45 1.91
C THR A 90 0.20 1.81 2.48
N CYS A 91 -0.73 2.75 2.41
CA CYS A 91 -0.53 4.06 3.01
C CYS A 91 -0.25 3.92 4.52
N ALA A 92 -0.84 2.94 5.20
CA ALA A 92 -0.68 2.70 6.63
C ALA A 92 0.72 2.19 7.03
N GLY A 93 1.44 1.54 6.11
CA GLY A 93 2.82 1.10 6.31
C GLY A 93 3.76 2.26 6.66
N CYS A 94 3.53 3.44 6.06
CA CYS A 94 4.32 4.65 6.33
C CYS A 94 3.54 5.73 7.10
N HIS A 95 2.25 5.93 6.81
CA HIS A 95 1.42 6.97 7.43
C HIS A 95 0.68 6.41 8.65
N ALA A 96 1.10 6.84 9.84
CA ALA A 96 0.45 6.42 11.07
C ALA A 96 -1.00 6.90 11.15
N VAL A 97 -1.90 6.04 11.63
CA VAL A 97 -3.30 6.38 11.97
C VAL A 97 -3.35 7.56 12.96
N TYR A 98 -2.45 7.52 13.95
CA TYR A 98 -2.30 8.53 14.99
C TYR A 98 -0.85 9.06 15.03
N PRO A 99 -0.47 9.96 14.10
CA PRO A 99 0.93 10.41 13.95
C PRO A 99 1.44 11.20 15.17
N GLY A 100 0.55 11.73 16.01
CA GLY A 100 0.90 12.54 17.18
C GLY A 100 0.87 11.79 18.51
N ASN A 101 0.70 10.46 18.53
CA ASN A 101 0.69 9.73 19.80
C ASN A 101 2.13 9.60 20.37
N ALA A 102 2.21 9.51 21.70
CA ALA A 102 3.50 9.52 22.40
C ALA A 102 4.42 8.34 22.00
N GLU A 103 3.84 7.20 21.60
CA GLU A 103 4.58 6.03 21.16
C GLU A 103 5.26 6.26 19.80
N LYS A 104 4.52 6.75 18.80
CA LYS A 104 5.04 7.06 17.46
C LYS A 104 6.06 8.21 17.49
N VAL A 105 5.85 9.21 18.35
CA VAL A 105 6.82 10.29 18.57
C VAL A 105 8.11 9.79 19.24
N ARG A 106 8.03 8.77 20.10
CA ARG A 106 9.23 8.12 20.69
C ARG A 106 9.94 7.26 19.65
N ALA A 107 9.20 6.44 18.91
CA ALA A 107 9.76 5.60 17.85
C ALA A 107 10.44 6.41 16.74
N SER A 108 9.92 7.60 16.39
CA SER A 108 10.56 8.49 15.41
C SER A 108 11.88 9.07 15.90
N LYS A 109 12.01 9.32 17.21
CA LYS A 109 13.26 9.77 17.84
C LYS A 109 14.29 8.65 17.94
N GLU A 110 13.87 7.41 18.18
CA GLU A 110 14.78 6.26 18.32
C GLU A 110 15.32 5.75 16.98
N LYS A 111 14.54 5.84 15.90
CA LYS A 111 14.95 5.36 14.56
C LYS A 111 15.64 6.40 13.69
N GLU A 112 16.01 7.57 14.23
CA GLU A 112 16.57 8.70 13.45
C GLU A 112 15.80 8.95 12.12
N MET A 113 14.47 8.80 12.15
CA MET A 113 13.66 8.95 10.94
C MET A 113 13.66 10.41 10.52
N PHE A 114 14.31 10.71 9.39
CA PHE A 114 14.44 12.07 8.87
C PHE A 114 13.11 12.62 8.32
N HIS A 115 12.22 11.74 7.88
CA HIS A 115 10.84 12.07 7.52
C HIS A 115 10.00 12.19 8.80
N ILE A 116 10.10 13.33 9.48
CA ILE A 116 9.32 13.65 10.70
C ILE A 116 7.99 14.34 10.41
N ASP A 117 7.77 14.69 9.14
CA ASP A 117 6.62 15.40 8.62
C ASP A 117 5.62 14.57 7.79
N PRO A 118 5.68 13.22 7.68
CA PRO A 118 4.67 12.51 6.93
C PRO A 118 3.31 12.75 7.60
N PRO A 119 2.29 13.17 6.84
CA PRO A 119 0.97 13.37 7.41
C PRO A 119 0.44 12.06 7.98
N GLY A 120 -0.45 12.15 8.97
CA GLY A 120 -1.19 10.96 9.42
C GLY A 120 -2.05 10.39 8.31
N LEU A 121 -2.44 9.12 8.45
CA LEU A 121 -3.14 8.34 7.44
C LEU A 121 -4.38 9.05 6.87
N LYS A 122 -5.22 9.63 7.74
CA LYS A 122 -6.40 10.40 7.32
C LYS A 122 -6.04 11.55 6.37
N ARG A 123 -4.98 12.29 6.69
CA ARG A 123 -4.54 13.42 5.86
C ARG A 123 -3.86 12.93 4.59
N ALA A 124 -3.11 11.83 4.64
CA ALA A 124 -2.50 11.23 3.47
C ALA A 124 -3.54 10.85 2.41
N TYR A 125 -4.61 10.14 2.81
CA TYR A 125 -5.73 9.82 1.91
C TYR A 125 -6.37 11.08 1.31
N HIS A 126 -6.77 12.04 2.14
CA HIS A 126 -7.44 13.24 1.64
C HIS A 126 -6.56 14.08 0.71
N LEU A 127 -5.27 14.23 0.99
CA LEU A 127 -4.36 14.96 0.10
C LEU A 127 -4.22 14.24 -1.25
N LYS A 128 -4.11 12.91 -1.23
CA LYS A 128 -3.91 12.12 -2.45
C LYS A 128 -5.17 12.07 -3.32
N CYS A 129 -6.32 11.72 -2.75
CA CYS A 129 -7.58 11.58 -3.47
C CYS A 129 -8.13 12.95 -3.89
N LEU A 130 -8.30 13.88 -2.94
CA LEU A 130 -8.91 15.18 -3.24
C LEU A 130 -8.01 16.08 -4.08
N GLY A 131 -6.69 15.86 -4.10
CA GLY A 131 -5.77 16.63 -4.94
C GLY A 131 -6.13 16.48 -6.42
N CYS A 132 -6.05 15.26 -6.92
CA CYS A 132 -6.37 14.96 -8.32
C CYS A 132 -7.85 15.23 -8.64
N HIS A 133 -8.77 14.86 -7.75
CA HIS A 133 -10.20 15.10 -8.00
C HIS A 133 -10.52 16.58 -8.16
N LYS A 134 -9.89 17.46 -7.38
CA LYS A 134 -10.09 18.91 -7.53
C LYS A 134 -9.47 19.47 -8.80
N GLU A 135 -8.30 18.96 -9.20
CA GLU A 135 -7.66 19.38 -10.45
C GLU A 135 -8.49 18.98 -11.69
N MET A 136 -9.19 17.86 -11.61
CA MET A 136 -10.00 17.29 -12.69
C MET A 136 -11.50 17.62 -12.59
N ASP A 137 -11.92 18.41 -11.60
CA ASP A 137 -13.33 18.71 -11.31
C ASP A 137 -14.22 17.45 -11.13
N LEU A 138 -13.66 16.45 -10.45
CA LEU A 138 -14.29 15.18 -10.09
C LEU A 138 -14.91 15.23 -8.68
N PRO A 139 -15.73 14.22 -8.30
CA PRO A 139 -16.39 14.19 -6.99
C PRO A 139 -15.43 14.42 -5.82
N SER A 140 -15.75 15.37 -4.96
CA SER A 140 -14.86 15.81 -3.87
C SER A 140 -15.61 16.17 -2.59
N GLY A 141 -16.92 15.88 -2.56
CA GLY A 141 -17.76 15.94 -1.39
C GLY A 141 -17.43 14.82 -0.39
N CYS A 142 -17.80 15.04 0.87
CA CYS A 142 -17.46 14.13 1.97
C CYS A 142 -18.03 12.72 1.78
N GLU A 143 -19.20 12.61 1.16
CA GLU A 143 -19.93 11.35 1.02
C GLU A 143 -19.78 10.73 -0.38
N ASP A 144 -19.06 11.40 -1.28
CA ASP A 144 -18.77 10.89 -2.64
C ASP A 144 -17.82 9.69 -2.61
N CYS A 145 -16.98 9.59 -1.57
CA CYS A 145 -15.99 8.53 -1.41
C CYS A 145 -16.34 7.55 -0.30
N HIS A 146 -16.89 8.04 0.82
CA HIS A 146 -17.25 7.23 1.97
C HIS A 146 -18.59 7.71 2.58
N PRO A 147 -19.63 6.87 2.58
CA PRO A 147 -20.92 7.23 3.17
C PRO A 147 -20.82 7.53 4.66
N LYS A 148 -21.60 8.48 5.14
CA LYS A 148 -21.66 8.76 6.58
C LYS A 148 -22.37 7.63 7.32
N ARG A 149 -21.84 7.26 8.48
CA ARG A 149 -22.56 6.37 9.41
C ARG A 149 -23.72 7.14 10.04
N ASP A 150 -24.87 6.49 10.16
CA ASP A 150 -26.00 6.96 10.94
C ASP A 150 -25.70 6.88 12.45
N ALA A 151 -26.61 7.43 13.27
CA ALA A 151 -26.46 7.46 14.72
C ALA A 151 -26.44 6.05 15.37
N ALA A 152 -26.81 5.00 14.64
CA ALA A 152 -26.75 3.60 15.04
C ALA A 152 -25.53 2.86 14.45
N GLY A 153 -24.67 3.55 13.69
CA GLY A 153 -23.49 2.97 13.03
C GLY A 153 -23.78 2.26 11.70
N LYS A 154 -25.02 2.35 11.17
CA LYS A 154 -25.42 1.80 9.85
C LYS A 154 -25.31 2.85 8.76
N VAL A 155 -25.18 2.42 7.50
CA VAL A 155 -25.09 3.31 6.34
C VAL A 155 -26.30 4.23 6.29
N ALA A 156 -26.09 5.56 6.35
CA ALA A 156 -27.18 6.50 6.14
C ALA A 156 -27.67 6.32 4.69
N ASN A 157 -28.94 5.94 4.51
CA ASN A 157 -29.51 5.73 3.19
C ASN A 157 -29.38 7.01 2.36
N VAL A 158 -28.51 6.99 1.34
CA VAL A 158 -28.46 8.01 0.31
C VAL A 158 -29.68 7.76 -0.59
N ALA A 159 -30.71 8.60 -0.43
CA ALA A 159 -31.84 8.60 -1.35
C ALA A 159 -31.37 9.13 -2.71
N ASN A 160 -31.60 8.33 -3.76
CA ASN A 160 -31.40 8.69 -5.17
C ASN A 160 -32.12 9.99 -5.55
#